data_AF-F3KEM5-F1
#
_entry.id   AF-F3KEM5-F1
#
_cell.length_a   1.000
_cell.length_b   1.000
_cell.length_c   1.000
_cell.angle_alpha   90.00
_cell.angle_beta   90.00
_cell.angle_gamma   90.00
#
_symmetry.space_group_name_H-M   'P 1'
#
loop_
_entity.id
_entity.type
_entity.pdbx_description
1 polymer ?
#
loop_
_entity_poly.entity_id
_entity_poly.type
_entity_poly.pdbx_seq_one_letter_code
_entity_poly.pdbx_strand_id
1 'polypeptide(L)'
;MGGAVLAELTVTFIGLKQGMFTFKGPVCCGEIVFDGLNVPSAAYEKVRATTQRVDAGWLSNAFPPRQRDAHKGHFGHVLVVGGNNGFGGAVMMAAQAAGRVGAGLVSVATRPAHVTALLTRCPEVMVHGVESGEALQSLLARASVIVIGPGFGQDEWSRQLLNKVLATDVPLVVDADALNLLAQRESDLAYRENWIMTPHPGEAARLLACSTAEVQSDRFAAVRGLQQQYGGVALLKGNGTLVAGMTSSSIKLCCGG
;
A
#
# COMPACT_ATOMS: atom_id res chain seq x y z
N MET A 1 2.56 -24.64 -22.90
CA MET A 1 3.74 -24.06 -22.22
C MET A 1 4.74 -23.64 -23.29
N GLY A 2 5.01 -22.34 -23.41
CA GLY A 2 6.15 -21.84 -24.17
C GLY A 2 7.20 -21.32 -23.18
N GLY A 3 8.47 -21.55 -23.47
CA GLY A 3 9.56 -20.90 -22.74
C GLY A 3 9.64 -19.41 -23.10
N ALA A 4 10.09 -18.58 -22.17
CA ALA A 4 10.48 -17.20 -22.45
C ALA A 4 12.00 -17.14 -22.62
N VAL A 5 12.46 -16.31 -23.55
CA VAL A 5 13.89 -16.02 -23.71
C VAL A 5 14.37 -15.22 -22.48
N LEU A 6 15.54 -15.56 -21.97
CA LEU A 6 16.28 -14.74 -21.01
C LEU A 6 17.25 -13.87 -21.82
N ALA A 7 16.88 -12.62 -22.07
CA ALA A 7 17.69 -11.68 -22.81
C ALA A 7 18.59 -10.87 -21.87
N GLU A 8 19.80 -10.56 -22.32
CA GLU A 8 20.65 -9.56 -21.65
C GLU A 8 20.13 -8.14 -21.93
N LEU A 9 19.56 -7.92 -23.11
CA LEU A 9 18.99 -6.65 -23.57
C LEU A 9 17.76 -6.88 -24.45
N THR A 10 16.73 -6.07 -24.23
CA THR A 10 15.49 -6.03 -25.03
C THR A 10 15.29 -4.63 -25.60
N VAL A 11 15.33 -4.50 -26.93
CA VAL A 11 14.91 -3.28 -27.63
C VAL A 11 13.40 -3.32 -27.82
N THR A 12 12.70 -2.24 -27.48
CA THR A 12 11.26 -2.11 -27.68
C THR A 12 10.89 -0.84 -28.42
N PHE A 13 9.98 -0.99 -29.39
CA PHE A 13 9.62 0.08 -30.32
C PHE A 13 8.28 0.71 -29.99
N ILE A 14 8.14 2.01 -30.25
CA ILE A 14 6.89 2.79 -30.20
C ILE A 14 6.34 2.96 -28.78
N GLY A 15 6.18 1.90 -28.00
CA GLY A 15 5.75 2.01 -26.59
C GLY A 15 6.43 1.00 -25.68
N LEU A 16 6.37 1.26 -24.39
CA LEU A 16 6.72 0.28 -23.36
C LEU A 16 5.55 -0.71 -23.17
N LYS A 17 5.86 -2.01 -23.02
CA LYS A 17 4.83 -3.05 -22.88
C LYS A 17 4.75 -3.53 -21.44
N GLN A 18 3.53 -3.71 -20.94
CA GLN A 18 3.25 -4.13 -19.56
C GLN A 18 4.05 -5.37 -19.14
N GLY A 19 4.10 -6.39 -20.00
CA GLY A 19 4.79 -7.65 -19.72
C GLY A 19 6.29 -7.54 -19.47
N MET A 20 6.91 -6.39 -19.76
CA MET A 20 8.34 -6.14 -19.50
C MET A 20 8.60 -5.72 -18.05
N PHE A 21 7.58 -5.25 -17.32
CA PHE A 21 7.76 -4.53 -16.06
C PHE A 21 7.13 -5.21 -14.86
N THR A 22 6.53 -6.40 -15.02
CA THR A 22 5.86 -7.11 -13.93
C THR A 22 6.28 -8.57 -13.84
N PHE A 23 6.23 -9.13 -12.63
CA PHE A 23 6.49 -10.55 -12.37
C PHE A 23 7.86 -11.01 -12.93
N LYS A 24 7.87 -11.96 -13.88
CA LYS A 24 9.08 -12.48 -14.53
C LYS A 24 9.58 -11.59 -15.67
N GLY A 25 8.77 -10.65 -16.15
CA GLY A 25 9.08 -9.75 -17.27
C GLY A 25 10.45 -9.08 -17.16
N PRO A 26 10.73 -8.33 -16.08
CA PRO A 26 12.02 -7.67 -15.91
C PRO A 26 13.22 -8.61 -15.97
N VAL A 27 13.07 -9.83 -15.45
CA VAL A 27 14.13 -10.85 -15.46
C VAL A 27 14.33 -11.41 -16.86
N CYS A 28 13.26 -11.62 -17.63
CA CYS A 28 13.36 -12.10 -19.01
C CYS A 28 13.87 -11.03 -19.99
N CYS A 29 13.63 -9.75 -19.70
CA CYS A 29 13.97 -8.67 -20.62
C CYS A 29 15.41 -8.15 -20.50
N GLY A 30 16.07 -8.33 -19.35
CA GLY A 30 17.37 -7.71 -19.11
C GLY A 30 17.27 -6.18 -19.16
N GLU A 31 18.28 -5.52 -19.75
CA GLU A 31 18.22 -4.08 -20.01
C GLU A 31 17.14 -3.75 -21.05
N ILE A 32 16.26 -2.79 -20.76
CA ILE A 32 15.21 -2.37 -21.70
C ILE A 32 15.61 -1.06 -22.38
N VAL A 33 15.80 -1.11 -23.70
CA VAL A 33 16.06 0.07 -24.54
C VAL A 33 14.81 0.43 -25.32
N PHE A 34 14.36 1.67 -25.19
CA PHE A 34 13.20 2.19 -25.90
C PHE A 34 13.61 2.97 -27.15
N ASP A 35 13.02 2.64 -28.29
CA ASP A 35 13.16 3.40 -29.54
C ASP A 35 11.76 3.83 -30.04
N GLY A 36 11.55 5.14 -30.13
CA GLY A 36 10.29 5.73 -30.57
C GLY A 36 10.03 5.61 -32.08
N LEU A 37 11.00 5.12 -32.87
CA LEU A 37 10.94 5.05 -34.34
C LEU A 37 10.49 6.37 -34.99
N ASN A 38 10.92 7.50 -34.43
CA ASN A 38 10.53 8.84 -34.85
C ASN A 38 9.00 9.08 -34.91
N VAL A 39 8.22 8.30 -34.16
CA VAL A 39 6.78 8.55 -34.01
C VAL A 39 6.59 9.90 -33.31
N PRO A 40 5.82 10.84 -33.90
CA PRO A 40 5.60 12.15 -33.28
C PRO A 40 4.91 12.07 -31.92
N SER A 41 5.27 12.96 -30.99
CA SER A 41 4.64 13.06 -29.65
C SER A 41 3.11 13.13 -29.71
N ALA A 42 2.57 13.89 -30.67
CA ALA A 42 1.13 14.05 -30.90
C ALA A 42 0.41 12.75 -31.26
N ALA A 43 1.11 11.72 -31.74
CA ALA A 43 0.52 10.40 -31.96
C ALA A 43 0.31 9.66 -30.63
N TYR A 44 1.22 9.82 -29.67
CA TYR A 44 1.09 9.24 -28.33
C TYR A 44 -0.04 9.88 -27.52
N GLU A 45 -0.25 11.18 -27.67
CA GLU A 45 -1.34 11.90 -27.00
C GLU A 45 -2.73 11.39 -27.41
N LYS A 46 -2.85 10.84 -28.62
CA LYS A 46 -4.10 10.24 -29.14
C LYS A 46 -4.35 8.83 -28.59
N VAL A 47 -3.37 8.22 -27.93
CA VAL A 47 -3.48 6.85 -27.40
C VAL A 47 -3.55 6.91 -25.88
N ARG A 48 -4.68 6.48 -25.32
CA ARG A 48 -4.82 6.35 -23.87
C ARG A 48 -3.95 5.21 -23.35
N ALA A 49 -2.92 5.54 -22.59
CA ALA A 49 -2.10 4.54 -21.91
C ALA A 49 -2.93 3.76 -20.88
N THR A 50 -2.89 2.42 -20.96
CA THR A 50 -3.53 1.53 -19.97
C THR A 50 -2.78 1.51 -18.64
N THR A 51 -1.47 1.77 -18.69
CA THR A 51 -0.57 1.81 -17.54
C THR A 51 0.41 2.97 -17.68
N GLN A 52 0.71 3.64 -16.58
CA GLN A 52 1.72 4.69 -16.51
C GLN A 52 2.81 4.28 -15.53
N ARG A 53 4.06 4.27 -16.00
CA ARG A 53 5.23 4.03 -15.15
C ARG A 53 5.48 5.26 -14.28
N VAL A 54 5.71 5.04 -13.01
CA VAL A 54 6.11 6.07 -12.05
C VAL A 54 7.63 6.16 -12.05
N ASP A 55 8.17 7.37 -12.13
CA ASP A 55 9.60 7.67 -12.07
C ASP A 55 9.90 8.76 -11.03
N ALA A 56 11.17 9.13 -10.89
CA ALA A 56 11.60 10.16 -9.95
C ALA A 56 10.99 11.54 -10.23
N GLY A 57 10.71 11.86 -11.49
CA GLY A 57 10.07 13.12 -11.88
C GLY A 57 8.59 13.18 -11.46
N TRP A 58 7.93 12.03 -11.38
CA TRP A 58 6.60 11.95 -10.77
C TRP A 58 6.65 12.24 -9.25
N LEU A 59 7.67 11.73 -8.56
CA LEU A 59 7.82 11.88 -7.10
C LEU A 59 8.12 13.32 -6.67
N SER A 60 8.88 14.09 -7.46
CA SER A 60 9.23 15.48 -7.11
C SER A 60 7.99 16.39 -6.97
N ASN A 61 6.93 16.12 -7.72
CA ASN A 61 5.66 16.84 -7.63
C ASN A 61 4.77 16.33 -6.48
N ALA A 62 5.01 15.13 -5.96
CA ALA A 62 4.20 14.51 -4.90
C ALA A 62 4.58 15.00 -3.49
N PHE A 63 5.79 15.54 -3.31
CA PHE A 63 6.29 16.02 -2.02
C PHE A 63 6.58 17.53 -2.05
N PRO A 64 5.56 18.40 -1.92
CA PRO A 64 5.77 19.83 -1.93
C PRO A 64 6.65 20.29 -0.75
N PRO A 65 7.42 21.38 -0.91
CA PRO A 65 8.25 21.91 0.16
C PRO A 65 7.41 22.37 1.35
N ARG A 66 7.96 22.24 2.55
CA ARG A 66 7.30 22.69 3.79
C ARG A 66 7.40 24.19 3.95
N GLN A 67 6.28 24.82 4.30
CA GLN A 67 6.27 26.23 4.69
C GLN A 67 7.09 26.44 5.97
N ARG A 68 7.79 27.57 6.06
CA ARG A 68 8.72 27.87 7.16
C ARG A 68 8.02 28.15 8.50
N ASP A 69 6.78 28.60 8.45
CA ASP A 69 5.91 28.91 9.58
C ASP A 69 4.99 27.74 9.98
N ALA A 70 5.17 26.57 9.37
CA ALA A 70 4.39 25.38 9.69
C ALA A 70 4.80 24.76 11.05
N HIS A 71 3.83 24.58 11.94
CA HIS A 71 3.95 23.75 13.15
C HIS A 71 3.42 22.31 12.93
N LYS A 72 3.69 21.41 13.89
CA LYS A 72 3.36 19.96 13.83
C LYS A 72 1.90 19.63 13.49
N GLY A 73 0.95 20.47 13.90
CA GLY A 73 -0.48 20.29 13.60
C GLY A 73 -0.83 20.32 12.11
N HIS A 74 -0.04 21.04 11.29
CA HIS A 74 -0.27 21.11 9.85
C HIS A 74 0.07 19.82 9.10
N PHE A 75 0.84 18.92 9.71
CA PHE A 75 1.32 17.69 9.07
C PHE A 75 0.56 16.44 9.54
N GLY A 76 -0.62 16.65 10.13
CA GLY A 76 -1.54 15.60 10.56
C GLY A 76 -1.02 14.73 11.69
N HIS A 77 -1.89 13.82 12.13
CA HIS A 77 -1.60 12.82 13.16
C HIS A 77 -1.83 11.41 12.60
N VAL A 78 -0.74 10.65 12.45
CA VAL A 78 -0.79 9.23 12.06
C VAL A 78 -0.99 8.38 13.31
N LEU A 79 -2.03 7.55 13.33
CA LEU A 79 -2.19 6.49 14.31
C LEU A 79 -1.85 5.14 13.68
N VAL A 80 -0.87 4.42 14.22
CA VAL A 80 -0.53 3.06 13.78
C VAL A 80 -1.12 2.06 14.77
N VAL A 81 -1.97 1.15 14.30
CA VAL A 81 -2.65 0.12 15.08
C VAL A 81 -2.11 -1.25 14.66
N GLY A 82 -1.44 -1.95 15.56
CA GLY A 82 -0.71 -3.17 15.21
C GLY A 82 0.07 -3.74 16.40
N GLY A 83 0.95 -4.69 16.14
CA GLY A 83 1.85 -5.22 17.17
C GLY A 83 1.15 -6.07 18.22
N ASN A 84 0.63 -7.21 17.79
CA ASN A 84 0.18 -8.27 18.68
C ASN A 84 1.38 -9.00 19.31
N ASN A 85 1.12 -9.95 20.20
CA ASN A 85 2.14 -10.73 20.89
C ASN A 85 3.09 -11.39 19.88
N GLY A 86 4.40 -11.20 20.06
CA GLY A 86 5.44 -11.68 19.13
C GLY A 86 5.73 -10.78 17.92
N PHE A 87 4.91 -9.76 17.64
CA PHE A 87 5.02 -8.96 16.40
C PHE A 87 5.19 -7.44 16.63
N GLY A 88 5.67 -7.02 17.80
CA GLY A 88 5.90 -5.61 18.14
C GLY A 88 6.88 -4.87 17.20
N GLY A 89 7.77 -5.59 16.52
CA GLY A 89 8.70 -5.01 15.54
C GLY A 89 8.01 -4.45 14.30
N ALA A 90 6.91 -5.06 13.84
CA ALA A 90 6.22 -4.63 12.63
C ALA A 90 5.55 -3.26 12.81
N VAL A 91 4.81 -3.07 13.91
CA VAL A 91 4.16 -1.79 14.23
C VAL A 91 5.20 -0.69 14.49
N MET A 92 6.35 -1.04 15.07
CA MET A 92 7.45 -0.11 15.30
C MET A 92 8.04 0.41 13.97
N MET A 93 8.29 -0.48 12.99
CA MET A 93 8.80 -0.06 11.68
C MET A 93 7.80 0.85 10.94
N ALA A 94 6.50 0.54 11.02
CA ALA A 94 5.47 1.39 10.44
C ALA A 94 5.42 2.79 11.07
N ALA A 95 5.53 2.87 12.42
CA ALA A 95 5.58 4.14 13.14
C ALA A 95 6.83 4.97 12.79
N GLN A 96 7.99 4.32 12.70
CA GLN A 96 9.23 4.96 12.28
C GLN A 96 9.12 5.52 10.87
N ALA A 97 8.56 4.73 9.94
CA ALA A 97 8.34 5.17 8.56
C ALA A 97 7.45 6.42 8.51
N ALA A 98 6.33 6.43 9.26
CA ALA A 98 5.42 7.58 9.35
C ALA A 98 6.14 8.85 9.84
N GLY A 99 6.97 8.74 10.89
CA GLY A 99 7.78 9.86 11.37
C GLY A 99 8.79 10.34 10.34
N ARG A 100 9.48 9.43 9.65
CA ARG A 100 10.50 9.77 8.64
C ARG A 100 9.95 10.42 7.39
N VAL A 101 8.76 10.01 6.92
CA VAL A 101 8.10 10.66 5.78
C VAL A 101 7.41 11.97 6.17
N GLY A 102 7.44 12.30 7.47
CA GLY A 102 7.18 13.64 7.94
C GLY A 102 5.79 13.88 8.52
N ALA A 103 5.13 12.84 9.05
CA ALA A 103 3.95 13.03 9.89
C ALA A 103 4.24 14.02 11.02
N GLY A 104 3.29 14.91 11.31
CA GLY A 104 3.45 15.91 12.37
C GLY A 104 3.40 15.30 13.77
N LEU A 105 2.53 14.31 13.94
CA LEU A 105 2.39 13.51 15.15
C LEU A 105 2.27 12.04 14.74
N VAL A 106 2.89 11.16 15.54
CA VAL A 106 2.75 9.71 15.39
C VAL A 106 2.34 9.11 16.74
N SER A 107 1.22 8.40 16.74
CA SER A 107 0.81 7.55 17.86
C SER A 107 0.81 6.09 17.45
N VAL A 108 1.07 5.21 18.42
CA VAL A 108 0.97 3.76 18.23
C VAL A 108 -0.01 3.18 19.23
N ALA A 109 -0.99 2.40 18.77
CA ALA A 109 -1.81 1.53 19.58
C ALA A 109 -1.31 0.09 19.40
N THR A 110 -0.77 -0.51 20.47
CA THR A 110 -0.10 -1.81 20.44
C THR A 110 -0.40 -2.60 21.72
N ARG A 111 -0.07 -3.90 21.76
CA ARG A 111 -0.06 -4.65 23.03
C ARG A 111 0.85 -3.97 24.06
N PRO A 112 0.43 -3.85 25.34
CA PRO A 112 1.22 -3.18 26.38
C PRO A 112 2.65 -3.72 26.56
N ALA A 113 2.85 -5.01 26.32
CA ALA A 113 4.17 -5.65 26.37
C ALA A 113 5.23 -4.98 25.48
N HIS A 114 4.82 -4.28 24.41
CA HIS A 114 5.74 -3.65 23.46
C HIS A 114 6.04 -2.18 23.76
N VAL A 115 5.33 -1.55 24.70
CA VAL A 115 5.41 -0.10 24.96
C VAL A 115 6.84 0.34 25.26
N THR A 116 7.49 -0.31 26.22
CA THR A 116 8.87 0.01 26.62
C THR A 116 9.84 -0.14 25.45
N ALA A 117 9.72 -1.22 24.67
CA ALA A 117 10.60 -1.47 23.53
C ALA A 117 10.46 -0.40 22.43
N LEU A 118 9.21 0.02 22.13
CA LEU A 118 8.97 1.10 21.17
C LEU A 118 9.52 2.44 21.66
N LEU A 119 9.27 2.83 22.91
CA LEU A 119 9.74 4.10 23.46
C LEU A 119 11.27 4.17 23.54
N THR A 120 11.94 3.05 23.83
CA THR A 120 13.41 2.98 23.81
C THR A 120 13.98 3.23 22.42
N ARG A 121 13.31 2.77 21.36
CA ARG A 121 13.80 2.87 19.97
C ARG A 121 13.31 4.12 19.23
N CYS A 122 12.13 4.61 19.55
CA CYS A 122 11.47 5.75 18.91
C CYS A 122 10.86 6.66 19.99
N PRO A 123 11.67 7.36 20.80
CA PRO A 123 11.18 8.19 21.90
C PRO A 123 10.28 9.34 21.45
N GLU A 124 10.33 9.72 20.17
CA GLU A 124 9.47 10.73 19.56
C GLU A 124 8.03 10.25 19.29
N VAL A 125 7.77 8.94 19.36
CA VAL A 125 6.46 8.35 19.09
C VAL A 125 5.64 8.23 20.37
N MET A 126 4.36 8.60 20.32
CA MET A 126 3.42 8.44 21.45
C MET A 126 2.86 7.02 21.46
N VAL A 127 3.40 6.16 22.33
CA VAL A 127 3.02 4.74 22.37
C VAL A 127 1.96 4.49 23.44
N HIS A 128 0.89 3.80 23.07
CA HIS A 128 -0.23 3.46 23.93
C HIS A 128 -0.40 1.94 23.97
N GLY A 129 -0.35 1.40 25.19
CA GLY A 129 -0.74 0.00 25.44
C GLY A 129 -2.27 -0.11 25.40
N VAL A 130 -2.79 -0.95 24.51
CA VAL A 130 -4.22 -1.13 24.27
C VAL A 130 -4.59 -2.60 24.48
N GLU A 131 -5.37 -2.88 25.52
CA GLU A 131 -5.85 -4.24 25.82
C GLU A 131 -7.23 -4.55 25.21
N SER A 132 -8.00 -3.52 24.85
CA SER A 132 -9.36 -3.68 24.31
C SER A 132 -9.71 -2.60 23.29
N GLY A 133 -10.76 -2.83 22.51
CA GLY A 133 -11.26 -1.87 21.53
C GLY A 133 -11.77 -0.55 22.12
N GLU A 134 -12.19 -0.52 23.39
CA GLU A 134 -12.66 0.71 24.04
C GLU A 134 -11.52 1.70 24.31
N ALA A 135 -10.36 1.18 24.72
CA ALA A 135 -9.17 2.00 24.94
C ALA A 135 -8.66 2.66 23.64
N LEU A 136 -9.04 2.14 22.48
CA LEU A 136 -8.68 2.70 21.18
C LEU A 136 -9.50 3.95 20.81
N GLN A 137 -10.72 4.11 21.34
CA GLN A 137 -11.68 5.13 20.88
C GLN A 137 -11.12 6.56 20.95
N SER A 138 -10.46 6.91 22.05
CA SER A 138 -9.87 8.25 22.24
C SER A 138 -8.71 8.54 21.29
N LEU A 139 -8.00 7.49 20.84
CA LEU A 139 -6.90 7.60 19.88
C LEU A 139 -7.45 7.81 18.47
N LEU A 140 -8.51 7.09 18.11
CA LEU A 140 -9.17 7.22 16.80
C LEU A 140 -9.70 8.64 16.57
N ALA A 141 -10.31 9.24 17.58
CA ALA A 141 -10.87 10.59 17.50
C ALA A 141 -9.83 11.70 17.22
N ARG A 142 -8.54 11.42 17.44
CA ARG A 142 -7.44 12.38 17.25
C ARG A 142 -6.68 12.15 15.94
N ALA A 143 -6.85 10.99 15.30
CA ALA A 143 -6.09 10.60 14.13
C ALA A 143 -6.58 11.34 12.88
N SER A 144 -5.64 11.85 12.07
CA SER A 144 -5.92 12.32 10.72
C SER A 144 -5.89 11.18 9.70
N VAL A 145 -5.11 10.13 9.97
CA VAL A 145 -5.01 8.91 9.17
C VAL A 145 -4.64 7.74 10.09
N ILE A 146 -5.16 6.55 9.79
CA ILE A 146 -4.89 5.34 10.56
C ILE A 146 -4.18 4.32 9.67
N VAL A 147 -3.08 3.78 10.14
CA VAL A 147 -2.43 2.59 9.57
C VAL A 147 -2.83 1.39 10.42
N ILE A 148 -3.35 0.32 9.84
CA ILE A 148 -3.75 -0.88 10.56
C ILE A 148 -3.22 -2.15 9.88
N GLY A 149 -2.77 -3.11 10.70
CA GLY A 149 -2.43 -4.45 10.23
C GLY A 149 -0.98 -4.93 10.42
N PRO A 150 0.07 -4.07 10.50
CA PRO A 150 1.43 -4.53 10.74
C PRO A 150 1.57 -5.31 12.06
N GLY A 151 1.85 -6.61 11.94
CA GLY A 151 1.98 -7.52 13.09
C GLY A 151 0.70 -7.66 13.90
N PHE A 152 -0.45 -7.46 13.27
CA PHE A 152 -1.72 -7.34 13.98
C PHE A 152 -2.26 -8.69 14.44
N GLY A 153 -1.89 -9.81 13.81
CA GLY A 153 -2.43 -11.13 14.10
C GLY A 153 -3.91 -11.25 13.71
N GLN A 154 -4.51 -12.40 13.99
CA GLN A 154 -5.90 -12.72 13.63
C GLN A 154 -6.69 -13.25 14.82
N ASP A 155 -6.31 -12.86 16.03
CA ASP A 155 -7.01 -13.24 17.26
C ASP A 155 -8.19 -12.29 17.53
N GLU A 156 -8.84 -12.47 18.67
CA GLU A 156 -10.01 -11.67 19.06
C GLU A 156 -9.65 -10.19 19.31
N TRP A 157 -8.46 -9.90 19.83
CA TRP A 157 -7.99 -8.53 20.03
C TRP A 157 -7.86 -7.80 18.69
N SER A 158 -7.28 -8.46 17.68
CA SER A 158 -7.17 -7.93 16.32
C SER A 158 -8.54 -7.67 15.71
N ARG A 159 -9.49 -8.61 15.85
CA ARG A 159 -10.85 -8.45 15.31
C ARG A 159 -11.58 -7.26 15.94
N GLN A 160 -11.48 -7.09 17.26
CA GLN A 160 -12.11 -5.98 17.98
C GLN A 160 -11.55 -4.63 17.54
N LEU A 161 -10.23 -4.49 17.45
CA LEU A 161 -9.61 -3.24 17.00
C LEU A 161 -9.93 -2.94 15.53
N LEU A 162 -9.94 -3.95 14.66
CA LEU A 162 -10.34 -3.77 13.26
C LEU A 162 -11.78 -3.27 13.14
N ASN A 163 -12.70 -3.85 13.91
CA ASN A 163 -14.09 -3.38 13.95
C ASN A 163 -14.19 -1.91 14.35
N LYS A 164 -13.43 -1.49 15.37
CA LYS A 164 -13.42 -0.09 15.82
C LYS A 164 -12.83 0.85 14.77
N VAL A 165 -11.75 0.45 14.09
CA VAL A 165 -11.12 1.26 13.03
C VAL A 165 -12.03 1.38 11.81
N LEU A 166 -12.63 0.28 11.35
CA LEU A 166 -13.52 0.27 10.19
C LEU A 166 -14.80 1.08 10.43
N ALA A 167 -15.24 1.22 11.68
CA ALA A 167 -16.39 2.05 12.06
C ALA A 167 -16.10 3.57 12.05
N THR A 168 -14.86 4.00 11.75
CA THR A 168 -14.51 5.41 11.62
C THR A 168 -14.60 5.88 10.17
N ASP A 169 -14.73 7.20 9.96
CA ASP A 169 -14.60 7.84 8.64
C ASP A 169 -13.18 8.37 8.38
N VAL A 170 -12.22 8.06 9.25
CA VAL A 170 -10.83 8.50 9.10
C VAL A 170 -10.17 7.76 7.93
N PRO A 171 -9.37 8.41 7.08
CA PRO A 171 -8.62 7.74 6.03
C PRO A 171 -7.75 6.59 6.56
N LEU A 172 -7.75 5.44 5.86
CA LEU A 172 -7.05 4.23 6.30
C LEU A 172 -5.93 3.79 5.35
N VAL A 173 -4.88 3.21 5.92
CA VAL A 173 -3.92 2.35 5.22
C VAL A 173 -4.03 0.96 5.85
N VAL A 174 -4.46 -0.03 5.06
CA VAL A 174 -4.72 -1.39 5.51
C VAL A 174 -3.67 -2.33 4.92
N ASP A 175 -2.91 -2.99 5.78
CA ASP A 175 -1.82 -3.89 5.38
C ASP A 175 -1.89 -5.24 6.11
N ALA A 176 -1.12 -6.21 5.63
CA ALA A 176 -0.79 -7.43 6.34
C ALA A 176 -2.02 -8.17 6.95
N ASP A 177 -1.99 -8.44 8.26
CA ASP A 177 -3.02 -9.22 8.94
C ASP A 177 -4.40 -8.57 8.92
N ALA A 178 -4.48 -7.24 8.82
CA ALA A 178 -5.77 -6.56 8.65
C ALA A 178 -6.41 -6.90 7.30
N LEU A 179 -5.61 -7.09 6.24
CA LEU A 179 -6.11 -7.58 4.95
C LEU A 179 -6.58 -9.03 5.02
N ASN A 180 -5.89 -9.89 5.79
CA ASN A 180 -6.31 -11.27 6.01
C ASN A 180 -7.65 -11.35 6.76
N LEU A 181 -7.83 -10.52 7.79
CA LEU A 181 -9.09 -10.40 8.51
C LEU A 181 -10.20 -9.78 7.66
N LEU A 182 -9.85 -8.86 6.76
CA LEU A 182 -10.80 -8.26 5.82
C LEU A 182 -11.32 -9.30 4.82
N ALA A 183 -10.44 -10.16 4.29
CA ALA A 183 -10.80 -11.24 3.37
C ALA A 183 -11.72 -12.31 4.00
N GLN A 184 -11.82 -12.36 5.33
CA GLN A 184 -12.74 -13.26 6.06
C GLN A 184 -14.15 -12.68 6.20
N ARG A 185 -14.38 -11.42 5.81
CA ARG A 185 -15.69 -10.76 5.85
C ARG A 185 -16.42 -10.89 4.52
N GLU A 186 -17.74 -10.76 4.57
CA GLU A 186 -18.54 -10.59 3.36
C GLU A 186 -18.15 -9.28 2.65
N SER A 187 -17.88 -9.35 1.34
CA SER A 187 -17.25 -8.29 0.55
C SER A 187 -18.03 -6.98 0.53
N ASP A 188 -19.35 -7.07 0.55
CA ASP A 188 -20.24 -5.90 0.43
C ASP A 188 -20.21 -5.02 1.69
N LEU A 189 -19.76 -5.58 2.82
CA LEU A 189 -19.58 -4.85 4.08
C LEU A 189 -18.21 -4.15 4.17
N ALA A 190 -17.35 -4.32 3.17
CA ALA A 190 -15.97 -3.85 3.19
C ALA A 190 -15.68 -2.73 2.18
N TYR A 191 -16.62 -2.36 1.30
CA TYR A 191 -16.38 -1.31 0.31
C TYR A 191 -16.14 0.05 0.99
N ARG A 192 -15.02 0.71 0.65
CA ARG A 192 -14.64 2.00 1.20
C ARG A 192 -13.84 2.83 0.20
N GLU A 193 -14.15 4.12 0.10
CA GLU A 193 -13.48 5.04 -0.84
C GLU A 193 -12.22 5.70 -0.25
N ASN A 194 -12.20 5.93 1.05
CA ASN A 194 -11.14 6.65 1.77
C ASN A 194 -10.12 5.69 2.41
N TRP A 195 -9.58 4.75 1.64
CA TRP A 195 -8.47 3.91 2.11
C TRP A 195 -7.49 3.48 1.01
N ILE A 196 -6.33 3.01 1.46
CA ILE A 196 -5.30 2.37 0.66
C ILE A 196 -5.09 0.95 1.21
N MET A 197 -5.24 -0.07 0.36
CA MET A 197 -4.87 -1.44 0.69
C MET A 197 -3.53 -1.79 0.04
N THR A 198 -2.66 -2.48 0.76
CA THR A 198 -1.31 -2.81 0.27
C THR A 198 -1.03 -4.32 0.18
N PRO A 199 -1.88 -5.15 -0.45
CA PRO A 199 -1.69 -6.59 -0.47
C PRO A 199 -0.44 -7.03 -1.24
N HIS A 200 0.27 -8.03 -0.71
CA HIS A 200 1.15 -8.87 -1.51
C HIS A 200 0.33 -9.92 -2.30
N PRO A 201 0.90 -10.66 -3.27
CA PRO A 201 0.14 -11.58 -4.11
C PRO A 201 -0.72 -12.61 -3.35
N GLY A 202 -0.19 -13.19 -2.26
CA GLY A 202 -0.96 -14.10 -1.40
C GLY A 202 -2.12 -13.44 -0.62
N GLU A 203 -1.99 -12.19 -0.17
CA GLU A 203 -3.08 -11.44 0.47
C GLU A 203 -4.15 -11.08 -0.56
N ALA A 204 -3.72 -10.63 -1.75
CA ALA A 204 -4.61 -10.33 -2.86
C ALA A 204 -5.44 -11.55 -3.29
N ALA A 205 -4.80 -12.73 -3.34
CA ALA A 205 -5.46 -13.99 -3.66
C ALA A 205 -6.59 -14.31 -2.66
N ARG A 206 -6.34 -14.11 -1.35
CA ARG A 206 -7.37 -14.29 -0.32
C ARG A 206 -8.52 -13.29 -0.49
N LEU A 207 -8.20 -12.01 -0.70
CA LEU A 207 -9.20 -10.94 -0.89
C LEU A 207 -10.10 -11.17 -2.11
N LEU A 208 -9.53 -11.72 -3.20
CA LEU A 208 -10.22 -12.03 -4.45
C LEU A 208 -10.80 -13.45 -4.51
N ALA A 209 -10.67 -14.22 -3.43
CA ALA A 209 -11.06 -15.63 -3.37
C ALA A 209 -10.52 -16.50 -4.53
N CYS A 210 -9.27 -16.26 -4.92
CA CYS A 210 -8.57 -17.00 -5.97
C CYS A 210 -7.18 -17.48 -5.48
N SER A 211 -6.42 -18.12 -6.36
CA SER A 211 -5.06 -18.56 -6.07
C SER A 211 -4.02 -17.47 -6.33
N THR A 212 -2.89 -17.54 -5.62
CA THR A 212 -1.72 -16.68 -5.90
C THR A 212 -1.23 -16.82 -7.34
N ALA A 213 -1.39 -18.00 -7.95
CA ALA A 213 -1.01 -18.25 -9.33
C ALA A 213 -1.86 -17.42 -10.31
N GLU A 214 -3.19 -17.35 -10.08
CA GLU A 214 -4.11 -16.52 -10.88
C GLU A 214 -3.81 -15.03 -10.73
N VAL A 215 -3.52 -14.56 -9.50
CA VAL A 215 -3.08 -13.17 -9.27
C VAL A 215 -1.81 -12.86 -10.05
N GLN A 216 -0.85 -13.78 -10.08
CA GLN A 216 0.42 -13.56 -10.77
C GLN A 216 0.32 -13.71 -12.28
N SER A 217 -0.62 -14.50 -12.80
CA SER A 217 -0.85 -14.64 -14.24
C SER A 217 -1.43 -13.38 -14.87
N ASP A 218 -2.26 -12.65 -14.14
CA ASP A 218 -2.75 -11.33 -14.55
C ASP A 218 -2.83 -10.34 -13.37
N ARG A 219 -1.66 -9.78 -13.04
CA ARG A 219 -1.52 -8.79 -11.97
C ARG A 219 -2.34 -7.52 -12.22
N PHE A 220 -2.54 -7.14 -13.49
CA PHE A 220 -3.28 -5.92 -13.85
C PHE A 220 -4.78 -6.09 -13.67
N ALA A 221 -5.32 -7.26 -14.02
CA ALA A 221 -6.69 -7.62 -13.70
C ALA A 221 -6.88 -7.75 -12.18
N ALA A 222 -5.96 -8.40 -11.47
CA ALA A 222 -6.04 -8.58 -10.02
C ALA A 222 -6.09 -7.25 -9.25
N VAL A 223 -5.20 -6.30 -9.55
CA VAL A 223 -5.20 -5.00 -8.85
C VAL A 223 -6.47 -4.18 -9.15
N ARG A 224 -7.04 -4.30 -10.36
CA ARG A 224 -8.34 -3.69 -10.69
C ARG A 224 -9.47 -4.37 -9.95
N GLY A 225 -9.49 -5.71 -9.89
CA GLY A 225 -10.49 -6.47 -9.15
C GLY A 225 -10.51 -6.07 -7.68
N LEU A 226 -9.34 -5.91 -7.05
CA LEU A 226 -9.22 -5.42 -5.68
C LEU A 226 -9.85 -4.04 -5.52
N GLN A 227 -9.50 -3.10 -6.40
CA GLN A 227 -10.03 -1.73 -6.35
C GLN A 227 -11.55 -1.69 -6.61
N GLN A 228 -12.07 -2.53 -7.50
CA GLN A 228 -13.50 -2.60 -7.80
C GLN A 228 -14.30 -3.21 -6.67
N GLN A 229 -13.79 -4.29 -6.06
CA GLN A 229 -14.48 -5.01 -4.98
C GLN A 229 -14.46 -4.24 -3.65
N TYR A 230 -13.34 -3.60 -3.32
CA TYR A 230 -13.14 -2.99 -2.00
C TYR A 230 -13.10 -1.45 -2.03
N GLY A 231 -13.09 -0.83 -3.21
CA GLY A 231 -13.03 0.62 -3.36
C GLY A 231 -11.64 1.22 -3.14
N GLY A 232 -11.59 2.56 -3.07
CA GLY A 232 -10.39 3.33 -2.73
C GLY A 232 -9.19 3.03 -3.63
N VAL A 233 -8.02 2.86 -3.02
CA VAL A 233 -6.77 2.57 -3.73
C VAL A 233 -6.28 1.16 -3.37
N ALA A 234 -5.97 0.37 -4.40
CA ALA A 234 -5.33 -0.94 -4.25
C ALA A 234 -3.88 -0.89 -4.76
N LEU A 235 -2.94 -1.27 -3.90
CA LEU A 235 -1.51 -1.38 -4.19
C LEU A 235 -1.08 -2.84 -4.12
N LEU A 236 -0.91 -3.48 -5.28
CA LEU A 236 -0.48 -4.88 -5.39
C LEU A 236 1.05 -4.97 -5.40
N LYS A 237 1.63 -5.37 -4.26
CA LYS A 237 3.09 -5.50 -4.06
C LYS A 237 3.70 -6.60 -4.96
N GLY A 238 5.01 -6.52 -5.17
CA GLY A 238 5.81 -7.47 -5.96
C GLY A 238 6.67 -6.78 -7.01
N ASN A 239 7.39 -7.57 -7.82
CA ASN A 239 8.20 -7.04 -8.91
C ASN A 239 7.31 -6.33 -9.95
N GLY A 240 7.49 -5.02 -10.11
CA GLY A 240 6.50 -4.15 -10.75
C GLY A 240 5.27 -3.99 -9.86
N THR A 241 5.39 -3.19 -8.81
CA THR A 241 4.24 -2.90 -7.94
C THR A 241 3.21 -2.09 -8.71
N LEU A 242 1.94 -2.50 -8.62
CA LEU A 242 0.84 -1.88 -9.35
C LEU A 242 -0.05 -1.11 -8.39
N VAL A 243 -0.54 0.06 -8.81
CA VAL A 243 -1.50 0.88 -8.06
C VAL A 243 -2.70 1.19 -8.94
N ALA A 244 -3.89 0.79 -8.47
CA ALA A 244 -5.17 1.18 -9.05
C ALA A 244 -5.90 2.11 -8.08
N GLY A 245 -6.41 3.23 -8.58
CA GLY A 245 -7.19 4.20 -7.79
C GLY A 245 -8.50 4.56 -8.49
N MET A 246 -9.38 5.26 -7.79
CA MET A 246 -10.76 5.51 -8.25
C MET A 246 -10.89 6.48 -9.43
N THR A 247 -10.04 7.51 -9.48
CA THR A 247 -10.18 8.63 -10.43
C THR A 247 -9.43 8.42 -11.74
N SER A 248 -8.45 7.51 -11.75
CA SER A 248 -7.61 7.24 -12.91
C SER A 248 -7.97 5.90 -13.50
N SER A 249 -8.35 5.89 -14.78
CA SER A 249 -8.48 4.64 -15.54
C SER A 249 -7.15 3.88 -15.71
N SER A 250 -6.03 4.62 -15.67
CA SER A 250 -4.71 4.05 -15.89
C SER A 250 -4.14 3.53 -14.57
N ILE A 251 -3.58 2.32 -14.63
CA ILE A 251 -2.85 1.72 -13.50
C ILE A 251 -1.48 2.40 -13.42
N LYS A 252 -1.03 2.75 -12.21
CA LYS A 252 0.35 3.18 -12.00
C LYS A 252 1.25 1.97 -11.75
N LEU A 253 2.45 1.98 -12.31
CA LEU A 253 3.43 0.92 -12.14
C LEU A 253 4.72 1.49 -11.57
N CYS A 254 5.16 0.98 -10.43
CA CYS A 254 6.45 1.30 -9.83
C CYS A 254 7.47 0.22 -10.15
N CYS A 255 8.54 0.60 -10.86
CA CYS A 255 9.68 -0.27 -11.17
C CYS A 255 10.86 -0.09 -10.19
N GLY A 256 10.78 0.88 -9.27
CA GLY A 256 11.84 1.14 -8.29
C GLY A 256 11.72 0.15 -7.13
N GLY A 257 12.43 -0.96 -7.24
CA GLY A 257 12.55 -2.00 -6.22
C GLY A 257 13.93 -2.61 -6.25
#